data_AF-A0A5B9ALC5-F1
#
_entry.id   AF-A0A5B9ALC5-F1
#
_cell.length_a   1.000
_cell.length_b   1.000
_cell.length_c   1.000
_cell.angle_alpha   90.00
_cell.angle_beta   90.00
_cell.angle_gamma   90.00
#
_symmetry.space_group_name_H-M   'P 1'
#
loop_
_entity.id
_entity.type
_entity.pdbx_description
1 polymer ?
#
loop_
_entity_poly.entity_id
_entity_poly.type
_entity_poly.pdbx_seq_one_letter_code
_entity_poly.pdbx_strand_id
1 'polypeptide(L)'
;MNLTLKESLVTRSRVFSPWTAFYFLQSLLINLGLGYPFSLLYTAAFTAILLLLWRTLPRVQKVLVGVSSLVAACYFPFAQAYGAPNFNTLLALHSTNMEESTEILTIFPWYSYLVGLFIFALGVIAIRRKKRMKKRAGIPSTACVWYSVWRHFLLLPCKTRLGRRI
;
A
#
# COMPACT_ATOMS: atom_id res chain seq x y z
N MET A 1 -10.88 13.75 37.32
CA MET A 1 -10.14 13.38 36.09
C MET A 1 -10.26 14.52 35.08
N ASN A 2 -9.16 15.22 34.76
CA ASN A 2 -9.18 16.48 34.00
C ASN A 2 -9.73 16.31 32.57
N LEU A 3 -10.74 17.11 32.23
CA LEU A 3 -11.42 17.10 30.92
C LEU A 3 -10.47 17.39 29.76
N THR A 4 -9.43 18.19 29.98
CA THR A 4 -8.35 18.49 29.03
C THR A 4 -7.49 17.28 28.65
N LEU A 5 -7.30 16.31 29.55
CA LEU A 5 -6.62 15.04 29.21
C LEU A 5 -7.53 14.10 28.41
N LYS A 6 -8.85 14.11 28.67
CA LYS A 6 -9.80 13.37 27.84
C LYS A 6 -9.87 13.97 26.44
N GLU A 7 -9.94 15.28 26.31
CA GLU A 7 -9.95 16.00 25.02
C GLU A 7 -8.67 15.75 24.22
N SER A 8 -7.48 15.73 24.86
CA SER A 8 -6.22 15.44 24.18
C SER A 8 -6.09 13.99 23.74
N LEU A 9 -6.54 13.03 24.56
CA LEU A 9 -6.56 11.60 24.20
C LEU A 9 -7.60 11.29 23.12
N VAL A 10 -8.78 11.92 23.16
CA VAL A 10 -9.83 11.80 22.13
C VAL A 10 -9.41 12.49 20.82
N THR A 11 -8.67 13.60 20.90
CA THR A 11 -8.08 14.24 19.72
C THR A 11 -6.97 13.38 19.13
N ARG A 12 -6.15 12.72 19.96
CA ARG A 12 -5.10 11.79 19.54
C ARG A 12 -5.67 10.51 18.92
N SER A 13 -6.78 9.97 19.43
CA SER A 13 -7.46 8.81 18.84
C SER A 13 -8.13 9.15 17.51
N ARG A 14 -8.46 10.42 17.25
CA ARG A 14 -8.96 10.93 15.96
C ARG A 14 -7.89 11.05 14.87
N VAL A 15 -6.60 10.99 15.21
CA VAL A 15 -5.51 11.12 14.22
C VAL A 15 -5.39 9.86 13.36
N PHE A 16 -5.70 8.68 13.91
CA PHE A 16 -5.71 7.43 13.15
C PHE A 16 -7.10 7.14 12.61
N SER A 17 -7.37 7.61 11.39
CA SER A 17 -8.55 7.14 10.68
C SER A 17 -8.38 5.64 10.37
N PRO A 18 -9.39 4.78 10.61
CA PRO A 18 -9.30 3.34 10.33
C PRO A 18 -8.95 3.06 8.86
N TRP A 19 -9.32 3.98 7.97
CA TRP A 19 -8.96 3.93 6.56
C TRP A 19 -7.46 4.13 6.29
N THR A 20 -6.76 4.90 7.12
CA THR A 20 -5.30 5.06 6.99
C THR A 20 -4.59 3.75 7.26
N ALA A 21 -4.98 3.06 8.33
CA ALA A 21 -4.46 1.72 8.65
C ALA A 21 -4.82 0.71 7.56
N PHE A 22 -6.02 0.80 7.00
CA PHE A 22 -6.46 -0.05 5.89
C PHE A 22 -5.61 0.13 4.63
N TYR A 23 -5.34 1.37 4.20
CA TYR A 23 -4.42 1.60 3.07
C TYR A 23 -3.00 1.17 3.40
N PHE A 24 -2.55 1.32 4.65
CA PHE A 24 -1.25 0.83 5.08
C PHE A 24 -1.12 -0.68 4.92
N LEU A 25 -2.11 -1.42 5.40
CA LEU A 25 -2.17 -2.86 5.22
C LEU A 25 -2.25 -3.23 3.72
N GLN A 26 -3.07 -2.54 2.94
CA GLN A 26 -3.20 -2.79 1.50
C GLN A 26 -1.87 -2.57 0.76
N SER A 27 -1.18 -1.48 1.04
CA SER A 27 0.12 -1.16 0.44
C SER A 27 1.20 -2.18 0.83
N LEU A 28 1.18 -2.64 2.07
CA LEU A 28 2.08 -3.69 2.56
C LEU A 28 1.85 -4.99 1.81
N LEU A 29 0.58 -5.39 1.69
CA LEU A 29 0.18 -6.60 0.99
C LEU A 29 0.46 -6.55 -0.51
N ILE A 30 0.34 -5.38 -1.15
CA ILE A 30 0.72 -5.20 -2.55
C ILE A 30 2.24 -5.37 -2.73
N ASN A 31 3.05 -4.78 -1.85
CA ASN A 31 4.51 -4.89 -1.95
C ASN A 31 4.98 -6.34 -1.75
N LEU A 32 4.47 -7.02 -0.73
CA LEU A 32 4.73 -8.45 -0.52
C LEU A 32 4.15 -9.31 -1.64
N GLY A 33 2.97 -8.91 -2.14
CA GLY A 33 2.25 -9.50 -3.27
C GLY A 33 3.10 -9.62 -4.52
N LEU A 34 3.89 -8.57 -4.77
CA LEU A 34 4.81 -8.44 -5.90
C LEU A 34 6.18 -9.05 -5.64
N GLY A 35 6.42 -9.73 -4.50
CA GLY A 35 7.70 -10.37 -4.21
C GLY A 35 8.82 -9.41 -3.78
N TYR A 36 8.50 -8.15 -3.44
CA TYR A 36 9.48 -7.23 -2.86
C TYR A 36 9.76 -7.59 -1.40
N PRO A 37 11.00 -7.38 -0.92
CA PRO A 37 11.33 -7.59 0.49
C PRO A 37 10.53 -6.67 1.39
N PHE A 38 10.25 -7.14 2.60
CA PHE A 38 9.52 -6.36 3.60
C PHE A 38 10.23 -5.03 3.89
N SER A 39 9.59 -3.92 3.54
CA SER A 39 10.10 -2.57 3.77
C SER A 39 8.99 -1.64 4.22
N LEU A 40 9.13 -1.14 5.44
CA LEU A 40 8.21 -0.16 6.02
C LEU A 40 8.27 1.19 5.29
N LEU A 41 9.44 1.57 4.77
CA LEU A 41 9.62 2.83 4.05
C LEU A 41 8.85 2.84 2.73
N TYR A 42 8.97 1.80 1.91
CA TYR A 42 8.22 1.70 0.64
C TYR A 42 6.73 1.61 0.89
N THR A 43 6.33 0.86 1.91
CA THR A 43 4.93 0.78 2.33
C THR A 43 4.42 2.16 2.76
N ALA A 44 5.12 2.86 3.65
CA ALA A 44 4.74 4.20 4.08
C ALA A 44 4.68 5.20 2.92
N ALA A 45 5.66 5.18 2.01
CA ALA A 45 5.67 6.03 0.83
C ALA A 45 4.45 5.81 -0.07
N PHE A 46 4.16 4.54 -0.42
CA PHE A 46 3.02 4.20 -1.25
C PHE A 46 1.70 4.59 -0.57
N THR A 47 1.59 4.41 0.75
CA THR A 47 0.39 4.84 1.49
C THR A 47 0.21 6.34 1.51
N ALA A 48 1.29 7.11 1.66
CA ALA A 48 1.24 8.56 1.61
C ALA A 48 0.76 9.04 0.23
N ILE A 49 1.22 8.40 -0.85
CA ILE A 49 0.75 8.66 -2.22
C ILE A 49 -0.75 8.35 -2.32
N LEU A 50 -1.22 7.19 -1.84
CA LEU A 50 -2.64 6.83 -1.87
C LEU A 50 -3.52 7.81 -1.07
N LEU A 51 -3.05 8.26 0.10
CA LEU A 51 -3.75 9.23 0.93
C LEU A 51 -3.81 10.61 0.27
N LEU A 52 -2.72 11.04 -0.38
CA LEU A 52 -2.67 12.28 -1.16
C LEU A 52 -3.63 12.22 -2.34
N LEU A 53 -3.59 11.10 -3.08
CA LEU A 53 -4.42 10.87 -4.27
C LEU A 53 -5.90 10.80 -3.93
N TRP A 54 -6.28 10.29 -2.75
CA TRP A 54 -7.66 10.35 -2.27
C TRP A 54 -8.15 11.79 -2.06
N ARG A 55 -7.27 12.72 -1.65
CA ARG A 55 -7.61 14.13 -1.44
C ARG A 55 -7.75 14.88 -2.77
N THR A 56 -6.85 14.63 -3.73
CA THR A 56 -6.82 15.33 -5.02
C THR A 56 -7.74 14.69 -6.06
N LEU A 57 -7.55 13.39 -6.34
CA LEU A 57 -8.15 12.65 -7.45
C LEU A 57 -8.63 11.26 -6.97
N PRO A 58 -9.76 11.17 -6.24
CA PRO A 58 -10.23 9.92 -5.66
C PRO A 58 -10.59 8.84 -6.68
N ARG A 59 -10.89 9.21 -7.94
CA ARG A 59 -11.10 8.24 -9.02
C ARG A 59 -9.81 7.52 -9.40
N VAL A 60 -8.72 8.28 -9.59
CA VAL A 60 -7.39 7.73 -9.92
C VAL A 60 -6.90 6.85 -8.78
N GLN A 61 -7.12 7.25 -7.53
CA GLN A 61 -6.77 6.40 -6.38
C GLN A 61 -7.48 5.04 -6.42
N LYS A 62 -8.77 5.01 -6.73
CA LYS A 62 -9.52 3.75 -6.84
C LYS A 62 -9.01 2.86 -7.95
N VAL A 63 -8.73 3.43 -9.12
CA VAL A 63 -8.14 2.69 -10.25
C VAL A 63 -6.77 2.15 -9.87
N LEU A 64 -5.90 2.99 -9.30
CA LEU A 64 -4.55 2.60 -8.89
C LEU A 64 -4.58 1.46 -7.87
N VAL A 65 -5.42 1.55 -6.84
CA VAL A 65 -5.58 0.47 -5.84
C VAL A 65 -6.14 -0.78 -6.49
N GLY A 66 -7.14 -0.67 -7.37
CA GLY A 66 -7.72 -1.81 -8.05
C GLY A 66 -6.74 -2.56 -8.93
N VAL A 67 -6.05 -1.84 -9.81
CA VAL A 67 -5.06 -2.42 -10.72
C VAL A 67 -3.89 -3.01 -9.93
N SER A 68 -3.33 -2.28 -8.97
CA SER A 68 -2.21 -2.79 -8.16
C SER A 68 -2.58 -4.01 -7.32
N SER A 69 -3.79 -4.06 -6.75
CA SER A 69 -4.26 -5.22 -5.98
C SER A 69 -4.54 -6.43 -6.88
N LEU A 70 -5.06 -6.20 -8.09
CA LEU A 70 -5.28 -7.26 -9.08
C LEU A 70 -3.95 -7.85 -9.57
N VAL A 71 -3.01 -6.99 -9.96
CA VAL A 71 -1.66 -7.42 -10.39
C VAL A 71 -0.95 -8.17 -9.26
N ALA A 72 -0.98 -7.65 -8.03
CA ALA A 72 -0.40 -8.33 -6.87
C ALA A 72 -1.06 -9.69 -6.60
N ALA A 73 -2.40 -9.79 -6.74
CA ALA A 73 -3.11 -11.05 -6.54
C ALA A 73 -2.77 -12.11 -7.59
N CYS A 74 -2.72 -11.72 -8.87
CA CYS A 74 -2.38 -12.64 -9.96
C CYS A 74 -0.90 -13.06 -9.92
N TYR A 75 -0.02 -12.15 -9.50
CA TYR A 75 1.42 -12.40 -9.47
C TYR A 75 1.89 -13.11 -8.20
N PHE A 76 1.13 -13.08 -7.10
CA PHE A 76 1.54 -13.69 -5.82
C PHE A 76 2.07 -15.14 -5.90
N PRO A 77 1.41 -16.10 -6.59
CA PRO A 77 1.95 -17.46 -6.70
C PRO A 77 3.33 -17.48 -7.40
N PHE A 78 3.51 -16.66 -8.43
CA PHE A 78 4.78 -16.50 -9.14
C PHE A 78 5.84 -15.80 -8.29
N ALA A 79 5.45 -14.82 -7.48
CA ALA A 79 6.34 -14.07 -6.61
C ALA A 79 7.09 -14.96 -5.60
N GLN A 80 6.49 -16.10 -5.19
CA GLN A 80 7.12 -17.05 -4.28
C GLN A 80 8.27 -17.83 -4.94
N ALA A 81 8.20 -18.07 -6.25
CA ALA A 81 9.22 -18.83 -6.98
C ALA A 81 10.24 -17.94 -7.69
N TYR A 82 9.78 -16.81 -8.25
CA TYR A 82 10.58 -15.94 -9.12
C TYR A 82 10.94 -14.59 -8.48
N GLY A 83 10.36 -14.25 -7.32
CA GLY A 83 10.63 -13.00 -6.62
C GLY A 83 9.96 -11.80 -7.27
N ALA A 84 10.64 -10.65 -7.27
CA ALA A 84 10.09 -9.40 -7.79
C ALA A 84 10.09 -9.35 -9.33
N PRO A 85 9.07 -8.72 -9.95
CA PRO A 85 8.95 -8.66 -11.41
C PRO A 85 10.14 -7.91 -12.02
N ASN A 86 10.79 -8.56 -13.00
CA ASN A 86 11.93 -8.03 -13.74
C ASN A 86 11.78 -8.29 -15.26
N PHE A 87 12.75 -7.85 -16.06
CA PHE A 87 12.74 -8.07 -17.51
C PHE A 87 12.68 -9.56 -17.89
N ASN A 88 13.38 -10.43 -17.17
CA ASN A 88 13.35 -11.87 -17.42
C ASN A 88 11.96 -12.46 -17.19
N THR A 89 11.23 -11.94 -16.20
CA THR A 89 9.86 -12.38 -15.90
C THR A 89 8.91 -11.98 -17.02
N LEU A 90 9.09 -10.80 -17.62
CA LEU A 90 8.30 -10.33 -18.76
C LEU A 90 8.60 -11.12 -20.04
N LEU A 91 9.88 -11.43 -20.28
CA LEU A 91 10.29 -12.25 -21.42
C LEU A 91 9.75 -13.67 -21.29
N ALA A 92 9.82 -14.26 -20.10
CA ALA A 92 9.25 -15.57 -19.83
C ALA A 92 7.74 -15.58 -20.09
N LEU A 93 7.00 -14.57 -19.60
CA LEU A 93 5.56 -14.43 -19.84
C LEU A 93 5.22 -14.28 -21.33
N HIS A 94 6.10 -13.61 -22.10
CA HIS A 94 5.92 -13.44 -23.54
C HIS A 94 6.27 -14.71 -24.35
N SER A 95 7.18 -15.54 -23.84
CA SER A 95 7.61 -16.78 -24.52
C SER A 95 6.80 -18.02 -24.12
N THR A 96 6.01 -17.97 -23.05
CA THR A 96 5.22 -19.12 -22.56
C THR A 96 4.00 -19.40 -23.43
N ASN A 97 3.77 -20.68 -23.73
CA ASN A 97 2.58 -21.16 -24.44
C ASN A 97 1.42 -21.48 -23.46
N MET A 98 0.21 -21.72 -23.97
CA MET A 98 -0.98 -22.02 -23.18
C MET A 98 -0.84 -23.34 -22.40
N GLU A 99 -0.28 -24.37 -23.02
CA GLU A 99 -0.04 -25.68 -22.40
C GLU A 99 0.89 -25.53 -21.19
N GLU A 100 2.03 -24.86 -21.39
CA GLU A 100 3.03 -24.59 -20.35
C GLU A 100 2.47 -23.72 -19.21
N SER A 101 1.61 -22.76 -19.54
CA SER A 101 0.94 -21.92 -18.54
C SER A 101 -0.01 -22.71 -17.63
N THR A 102 -0.72 -23.70 -18.17
CA THR A 102 -1.63 -24.55 -17.38
C THR A 102 -0.88 -25.50 -16.47
N GLU A 103 0.25 -26.04 -16.92
CA GLU A 103 1.12 -26.88 -16.08
C GLU A 103 1.68 -26.06 -14.92
N ILE A 104 2.21 -24.86 -15.19
CA ILE A 104 2.75 -23.96 -14.16
C ILE A 104 1.69 -23.58 -13.12
N LEU A 105 0.44 -23.34 -13.53
CA LEU A 105 -0.67 -23.04 -12.62
C LEU A 105 -1.04 -24.22 -11.69
N THR A 106 -0.72 -25.45 -12.04
CA THR A 106 -1.00 -26.61 -11.18
C THR A 106 0.14 -26.96 -10.24
N ILE A 107 1.36 -26.46 -10.53
CA ILE A 107 2.55 -26.69 -9.71
C ILE A 107 2.53 -25.86 -8.42
N PHE A 108 1.97 -24.66 -8.47
CA PHE A 108 1.96 -23.80 -7.29
C PHE A 108 1.00 -24.33 -6.20
N PRO A 109 1.39 -24.17 -4.93
CA PRO A 109 0.55 -24.61 -3.83
C PRO A 109 -0.76 -23.82 -3.76
N TRP A 110 -1.86 -24.51 -3.45
CA TRP A 110 -3.21 -23.94 -3.37
C TRP A 110 -3.31 -22.75 -2.40
N TYR A 111 -2.53 -22.72 -1.31
CA TYR A 111 -2.53 -21.63 -0.35
C TYR A 111 -2.06 -20.29 -0.95
N SER A 112 -1.19 -20.31 -1.96
CA SER A 112 -0.75 -19.08 -2.63
C SER A 112 -1.91 -18.41 -3.36
N TYR A 113 -2.79 -19.18 -3.99
CA TYR A 113 -3.99 -18.65 -4.63
C TYR A 113 -4.97 -18.05 -3.62
N LEU A 114 -5.09 -18.65 -2.43
CA LEU A 114 -5.91 -18.09 -1.36
C LEU A 114 -5.39 -16.75 -0.85
N VAL A 115 -4.07 -16.62 -0.69
CA VAL A 115 -3.47 -15.33 -0.32
C VAL A 115 -3.69 -14.29 -1.42
N GLY A 116 -3.51 -14.65 -2.69
CA GLY A 116 -3.84 -13.78 -3.82
C GLY A 116 -5.29 -13.30 -3.78
N LEU A 117 -6.25 -14.21 -3.55
CA LEU A 117 -7.67 -13.88 -3.41
C LEU A 117 -7.92 -12.95 -2.22
N PHE A 118 -7.23 -13.14 -1.10
CA PHE A 118 -7.31 -12.28 0.07
C PHE A 118 -6.83 -10.84 -0.23
N ILE A 119 -5.70 -10.69 -0.92
CA ILE A 119 -5.16 -9.38 -1.36
C ILE A 119 -6.17 -8.69 -2.28
N PHE A 120 -6.75 -9.43 -3.21
CA PHE A 120 -7.77 -8.92 -4.13
C PHE A 120 -9.04 -8.48 -3.41
N ALA A 121 -9.55 -9.29 -2.49
CA ALA A 121 -10.75 -8.98 -1.70
C ALA A 121 -10.58 -7.68 -0.91
N LEU A 122 -9.42 -7.49 -0.26
CA LEU A 122 -9.11 -6.24 0.44
C LEU A 122 -9.02 -5.04 -0.52
N GLY A 123 -8.46 -5.23 -1.72
CA GLY A 123 -8.45 -4.22 -2.79
C GLY A 123 -9.86 -3.80 -3.21
N VAL A 124 -10.78 -4.75 -3.39
CA VAL A 124 -12.19 -4.49 -3.70
C VAL A 124 -12.87 -3.72 -2.56
N ILE A 125 -12.62 -4.09 -1.31
CA ILE A 125 -13.14 -3.37 -0.13
C ILE A 125 -12.59 -1.93 -0.11
N ALA A 126 -11.32 -1.72 -0.46
CA ALA A 126 -10.70 -0.40 -0.56
C ALA A 126 -11.43 0.52 -1.55
N ILE A 127 -11.81 -0.02 -2.72
CA ILE A 127 -12.50 0.72 -3.79
C ILE A 127 -13.92 1.13 -3.39
N ARG A 128 -14.61 0.28 -2.61
CA ARG A 128 -15.98 0.52 -2.14
C ARG A 128 -16.10 1.68 -1.16
N ARG A 129 -14.98 2.25 -0.69
CA ARG A 129 -14.98 3.46 0.15
C ARG A 129 -15.77 4.59 -0.52
N LYS A 130 -16.84 5.04 0.15
CA LYS A 130 -17.64 6.20 -0.24
C LYS A 130 -16.97 7.48 0.26
N LYS A 131 -16.89 8.52 -0.57
CA LYS A 131 -16.42 9.84 -0.15
C LYS A 131 -17.50 10.47 0.73
N ARG A 132 -17.27 10.57 2.04
CA ARG A 132 -18.13 11.42 2.88
C ARG A 132 -17.92 12.86 2.41
N MET A 133 -18.97 13.51 1.92
CA MET A 133 -18.98 14.94 1.63
C MET A 133 -18.70 15.68 2.93
N LYS A 134 -17.46 16.16 3.12
CA LYS A 134 -17.12 17.08 4.20
C LYS A 134 -17.23 18.50 3.62
N LYS A 135 -18.00 19.38 4.26
CA LYS A 135 -18.08 20.80 3.89
C LYS A 135 -16.67 21.35 3.69
N ARG A 136 -16.49 22.10 2.59
CA ARG A 136 -15.24 22.62 2.06
C ARG A 136 -14.56 23.52 3.10
N ALA A 137 -13.70 22.94 3.95
CA ALA A 137 -12.73 23.72 4.70
C ALA A 137 -11.66 24.18 3.70
N GLY A 138 -11.32 25.47 3.74
CA GLY A 138 -10.50 26.16 2.76
C GLY A 138 -9.27 25.37 2.33
N ILE A 139 -8.95 25.46 1.05
CA ILE A 139 -7.83 24.77 0.40
C ILE A 139 -6.52 25.21 1.08
N PRO A 140 -5.79 24.37 1.83
CA PRO A 140 -4.36 24.58 1.93
C PRO A 140 -3.80 24.24 0.55
N SER A 141 -3.04 25.17 -0.03
CA SER A 141 -2.40 25.00 -1.33
C SER A 141 -1.75 23.62 -1.39
N THR A 142 -2.07 22.84 -2.41
CA THR A 142 -1.52 21.49 -2.66
C THR A 142 0.00 21.48 -2.56
N ALA A 143 0.65 22.61 -2.88
CA ALA A 143 2.08 22.87 -2.67
C ALA A 143 2.55 22.72 -1.21
N CYS A 144 1.77 23.12 -0.21
CA CYS A 144 2.11 22.99 1.21
C CYS A 144 2.12 21.51 1.65
N VAL A 145 1.24 20.70 1.08
CA VAL A 145 1.21 19.24 1.33
C VAL A 145 2.39 18.56 0.65
N TRP A 146 2.71 18.93 -0.59
CA TRP A 146 3.91 18.47 -1.29
C TRP A 146 5.19 18.83 -0.53
N TYR A 147 5.30 20.07 -0.02
CA TYR A 147 6.43 20.51 0.80
C TYR A 147 6.54 19.74 2.13
N SER A 148 5.40 19.42 2.77
CA SER A 148 5.39 18.66 4.02
C SER A 148 5.78 17.20 3.82
N VAL A 149 5.34 16.57 2.71
CA VAL A 149 5.76 15.21 2.33
C VAL A 149 7.23 15.18 1.94
N TRP A 150 7.69 16.15 1.16
CA TRP A 150 9.10 16.35 0.81
C TRP A 150 9.98 16.49 2.05
N ARG A 151 9.60 17.34 3.01
CA ARG A 151 10.30 17.48 4.30
C ARG A 151 10.30 16.18 5.10
N HIS A 152 9.19 15.47 5.21
CA HIS A 152 9.12 14.26 6.03
C HIS A 152 9.94 13.11 5.43
N PHE A 153 10.06 13.05 4.10
CA PHE A 153 10.82 12.02 3.40
C PHE A 153 12.33 12.33 3.33
N LEU A 154 12.73 13.61 3.18
CA LEU A 154 14.14 14.03 3.23
C LEU A 154 14.72 14.18 4.64
N LEU A 155 13.89 14.49 5.66
CA LEU A 155 14.35 14.61 7.06
C LEU A 155 14.34 13.28 7.82
N LEU A 156 14.26 12.14 7.11
CA LEU A 156 14.61 10.83 7.62
C LEU A 156 16.01 10.39 7.13
N PRO A 157 17.13 11.11 7.43
CA PRO A 157 18.39 10.44 7.59
C PRO A 157 18.44 9.87 9.02
N CYS A 158 18.54 8.55 9.09
CA CYS A 158 19.45 7.85 10.00
C CYS A 158 19.53 8.40 11.45
N LYS A 159 18.63 7.94 12.32
CA LYS A 159 18.97 7.81 13.75
C LYS A 159 18.94 6.35 14.14
N THR A 160 19.82 5.57 13.52
CA THR A 160 20.29 4.30 14.08
C THR A 160 21.02 4.59 15.38
N ARG A 161 20.64 3.79 16.37
CA ARG A 161 21.08 3.81 17.76
C ARG A 161 22.52 3.26 17.87
N LEU A 162 23.48 4.12 18.19
CA LEU A 162 24.69 3.83 18.96
C LEU A 162 24.88 5.08 19.83
N GLY A 163 24.99 5.07 21.15
CA GLY A 163 25.65 4.15 22.07
C GLY A 163 26.12 5.07 23.21
N ARG A 164 25.91 4.66 24.45
CA ARG A 164 26.14 5.44 25.67
C ARG A 164 27.57 5.99 25.77
N ARG A 165 27.69 7.20 26.34
CA ARG A 165 28.88 7.64 27.08
C ARG A 165 29.21 6.60 28.16
N ILE A 166 30.45 6.14 28.19
CA ILE A 166 31.32 6.24 29.36
C ILE A 166 32.59 6.90 28.84
#